data_AF-A0A965LC52-F1
#
_entry.id   AF-A0A965LC52-F1
#
_cell.length_a   1.000
_cell.length_b   1.000
_cell.length_c   1.000
_cell.angle_alpha   90.00
_cell.angle_beta   90.00
_cell.angle_gamma   90.00
#
_symmetry.space_group_name_H-M   'P 1'
#
loop_
_entity.id
_entity.type
_entity.pdbx_description
1 polymer ?
#
loop_
_entity_poly.entity_id
_entity_poly.type
_entity_poly.pdbx_seq_one_letter_code
_entity_poly.pdbx_strand_id
1 'polypeptide(L)' 'MPVDPQQLTPSERHQIAEVLKRRSNEIATFSDAYRRDDKHYGSVEFALSREITRLRRLADRVNPPQPDHEDDQ' A
#
# COMPACT_ATOMS: atom_id res chain seq x y z
N MET A 1 -1.49 -19.74 15.91
CA MET A 1 -1.26 -20.35 14.59
C MET A 1 -0.90 -19.23 13.62
N PRO A 2 0.24 -19.29 12.92
CA PRO A 2 0.51 -18.34 11.83
C PRO A 2 -0.53 -18.53 10.73
N VAL A 3 -1.09 -17.43 10.22
CA VAL A 3 -2.03 -17.45 9.09
C VAL A 3 -1.20 -17.72 7.84
N ASP A 4 -1.47 -18.83 7.15
CA ASP A 4 -0.84 -19.12 5.87
C ASP A 4 -1.43 -18.18 4.80
N PRO A 5 -0.64 -17.27 4.20
CA PRO A 5 -1.14 -16.33 3.20
C PRO A 5 -1.65 -17.01 1.93
N GLN A 6 -1.37 -18.30 1.70
CA GLN A 6 -1.97 -19.07 0.60
C GLN A 6 -3.41 -19.49 0.88
N GLN A 7 -3.83 -19.52 2.14
CA GLN A 7 -5.18 -19.93 2.55
C GLN A 7 -6.19 -18.78 2.59
N LEU A 8 -5.77 -17.55 2.28
CA LEU A 8 -6.65 -16.39 2.23
C LEU A 8 -7.62 -16.48 1.05
N THR A 9 -8.90 -16.33 1.36
CA THR A 9 -9.98 -16.16 0.37
C THR A 9 -9.79 -14.87 -0.43
N PRO A 10 -10.39 -14.76 -1.64
CA PRO A 10 -10.34 -13.52 -2.43
C PRO A 10 -10.85 -12.29 -1.67
N SER A 11 -11.90 -12.46 -0.84
CA SER A 11 -12.45 -11.38 -0.01
C SER A 11 -11.46 -10.91 1.05
N GLU A 12 -10.78 -11.82 1.74
CA GLU A 12 -9.74 -11.47 2.72
C GLU A 12 -8.56 -10.78 2.06
N ARG A 13 -8.11 -11.27 0.89
CA ARG A 13 -7.06 -10.60 0.10
C ARG A 13 -7.46 -9.18 -0.27
N HIS A 14 -8.69 -8.99 -0.71
CA HIS A 14 -9.23 -7.67 -1.05
C HIS A 14 -9.24 -6.74 0.17
N GLN A 15 -9.76 -7.20 1.32
CA GLN A 15 -9.78 -6.42 2.56
C GLN A 15 -8.36 -6.03 3.02
N ILE A 16 -7.41 -6.97 2.96
CA ILE A 16 -6.01 -6.69 3.29
C ILE A 16 -5.43 -5.65 2.35
N ALA A 17 -5.66 -5.77 1.04
CA ALA A 17 -5.19 -4.80 0.05
C ALA A 17 -5.77 -3.40 0.30
N GLU A 18 -7.06 -3.30 0.65
CA GLU A 18 -7.69 -2.02 0.99
C GLU A 18 -7.11 -1.39 2.26
N VAL A 19 -6.85 -2.20 3.31
CA VAL A 19 -6.15 -1.71 4.50
C VAL A 19 -4.75 -1.19 4.15
N LEU A 20 -3.99 -1.92 3.34
CA LEU A 20 -2.65 -1.52 2.92
C LEU A 20 -2.67 -0.23 2.10
N LYS A 21 -3.61 -0.08 1.15
CA LYS A 21 -3.80 1.14 0.38
C LYS A 21 -4.14 2.32 1.28
N ARG A 22 -5.11 2.15 2.19
CA ARG A 22 -5.51 3.20 3.14
C ARG A 22 -4.32 3.65 3.99
N ARG A 23 -3.55 2.72 4.54
CA ARG A 23 -2.34 3.05 5.33
C ARG A 23 -1.31 3.79 4.48
N SER A 24 -1.10 3.38 3.23
CA SER A 24 -0.19 4.09 2.33
C SER A 24 -0.63 5.54 2.09
N ASN A 25 -1.94 5.79 2.00
CA ASN A 25 -2.49 7.13 1.80
C ASN A 25 -2.39 7.98 3.08
N GLU A 26 -2.66 7.40 4.25
CA GLU A 26 -2.46 8.08 5.54
C GLU A 26 -1.00 8.54 5.71
N ILE A 27 -0.03 7.67 5.39
CA ILE A 27 1.40 8.02 5.44
C ILE A 27 1.73 9.07 4.38
N ALA A 28 1.14 9.02 3.19
CA ALA A 28 1.35 10.04 2.17
C ALA A 28 0.87 11.42 2.62
N THR A 29 -0.31 11.50 3.26
CA THR A 29 -0.80 12.75 3.86
C THR A 29 0.14 13.25 4.95
N PHE A 30 0.61 12.37 5.84
CA PHE A 30 1.58 12.74 6.87
C PHE A 30 2.91 13.22 6.27
N SER A 31 3.42 12.52 5.26
CA SER A 31 4.66 12.86 4.57
C SER A 31 4.59 14.23 3.91
N ASP A 32 3.44 14.59 3.33
CA ASP A 32 3.24 15.91 2.73
C ASP A 32 3.23 17.01 3.80
N ALA A 33 2.53 16.78 4.93
CA ALA A 33 2.58 17.71 6.06
C ALA A 33 3.99 17.84 6.65
N TYR A 34 4.72 16.73 6.76
CA TYR A 34 6.08 16.68 7.30
C TYR A 34 7.06 17.51 6.45
N ARG A 35 6.97 17.41 5.12
CA ARG A 35 7.82 18.17 4.18
C ARG A 35 7.61 19.68 4.24
N ARG A 36 6.45 20.14 4.73
CA ARG A 36 6.12 21.56 4.85
C ARG A 36 6.66 22.21 6.13
N ASP A 37 7.21 21.43 7.06
CA ASP A 37 7.89 21.94 8.25
C ASP A 37 9.37 22.22 7.92
N ASP A 38 9.85 23.45 8.12
CA ASP A 38 11.24 23.83 7.87
C ASP A 38 12.25 23.06 8.74
N LYS A 39 11.80 22.37 9.79
CA LYS A 39 12.62 21.54 10.68
C LYS A 39 12.57 20.04 10.36
N HIS A 40 12.09 19.66 9.19
CA HIS A 40 12.04 18.26 8.78
C HIS A 40 13.43 17.67 8.48
N TYR A 41 13.58 16.37 8.71
CA TYR A 41 14.78 15.62 8.39
C TYR A 41 14.57 14.81 7.12
N GLY A 42 15.42 15.02 6.11
CA GLY A 42 15.34 14.28 4.84
C GLY A 42 15.44 12.76 5.00
N SER A 43 16.09 12.26 6.06
CA SER A 43 16.13 10.82 6.38
C SER A 43 14.75 10.26 6.72
N VAL A 44 13.93 11.04 7.44
CA VAL A 44 12.56 10.66 7.79
C VAL A 44 11.68 10.72 6.55
N GLU A 45 11.82 11.76 5.73
CA GLU A 45 11.13 11.87 4.44
C GLU A 45 11.40 10.67 3.52
N PHE A 46 12.67 10.27 3.43
CA PHE A 46 13.08 9.11 2.65
C PHE A 46 12.46 7.81 3.20
N ALA A 47 12.43 7.65 4.52
CA ALA A 47 11.80 6.50 5.17
C ALA A 47 10.29 6.45 4.90
N LEU A 48 9.59 7.58 5.00
CA LEU A 48 8.16 7.68 4.71
C LEU A 48 7.88 7.34 3.24
N SER A 49 8.67 7.87 2.32
CA SER A 49 8.56 7.59 0.88
C SER A 49 8.72 6.09 0.58
N ARG A 50 9.72 5.44 1.21
CA ARG A 50 9.91 3.99 1.07
C ARG A 50 8.74 3.19 1.61
N GLU A 51 8.18 3.59 2.75
CA GLU A 51 7.06 2.86 3.34
C GLU A 51 5.78 2.98 2.50
N ILE A 52 5.50 4.17 1.94
CA ILE A 52 4.39 4.36 0.99
C ILE A 52 4.53 3.40 -0.19
N THR A 53 5.72 3.35 -0.82
CA THR A 53 5.98 2.43 -1.94
C THR A 53 5.85 0.97 -1.51
N ARG A 54 6.34 0.61 -0.31
CA ARG A 54 6.27 -0.77 0.20
C ARG A 54 4.83 -1.21 0.38
N LEU A 55 3.99 -0.39 1.01
CA LEU A 55 2.59 -0.71 1.27
C LEU A 55 1.78 -0.85 -0.02
N ARG A 56 2.01 0.03 -1.00
CA ARG A 56 1.38 -0.08 -2.34
C ARG A 56 1.75 -1.38 -3.04
N ARG A 57 3.05 -1.69 -3.11
CA ARG A 57 3.52 -2.97 -3.68
C ARG A 57 2.97 -4.20 -2.96
N LEU A 58 2.81 -4.11 -1.63
CA LEU A 58 2.20 -5.19 -0.86
C LEU A 58 0.72 -5.35 -1.20
N ALA A 59 -0.03 -4.26 -1.34
CA ALA A 59 -1.43 -4.30 -1.74
C ALA A 59 -1.59 -4.97 -3.12
N ASP A 60 -0.78 -4.54 -4.09
CA ASP A 60 -0.78 -5.10 -5.45
C ASP A 60 -0.41 -6.59 -5.47
N ARG A 61 0.53 -7.01 -4.62
CA ARG A 61 0.93 -8.42 -4.53
C ARG A 61 -0.13 -9.29 -3.83
N VAL A 62 -0.84 -8.75 -2.86
CA VAL A 62 -1.86 -9.50 -2.09
C VAL A 62 -3.14 -9.65 -2.89
N ASN A 63 -3.55 -8.60 -3.60
CA ASN A 63 -4.72 -8.58 -4.47
C ASN A 63 -4.33 -7.96 -5.82
N PRO A 64 -3.71 -8.75 -6.72
CA PRO A 64 -3.29 -8.24 -8.02
C PRO A 64 -4.51 -7.70 -8.79
N PRO A 65 -4.35 -6.59 -9.52
CA PRO A 65 -5.40 -6.15 -10.44
C PRO A 65 -5.72 -7.32 -11.38
N GLN A 66 -6.99 -7.64 -11.53
CA GLN A 66 -7.38 -8.62 -12.53
C GLN A 66 -6.91 -8.09 -13.90
N PRO A 67 -6.33 -8.94 -14.75
CA PRO A 67 -6.07 -8.52 -16.12
C PRO A 67 -7.40 -8.02 -16.69
N ASP A 68 -7.39 -6.82 -17.27
CA ASP A 68 -8.51 -6.34 -18.04
C ASP A 68 -8.73 -7.39 -19.14
N HIS A 69 -9.77 -8.20 -19.00
CA HIS A 69 -10.32 -8.93 -20.13
C HIS A 69 -10.90 -7.83 -21.04
N GLU A 70 -10.06 -7.29 -21.91
CA GLU A 70 -10.52 -6.72 -23.17
C GLU A 70 -11.19 -7.89 -23.90
N ASP A 71 -12.51 -8.00 -23.72
CA ASP A 71 -13.36 -8.86 -24.54
C ASP A 71 -13.13 -8.47 -26.00
N ASP A 72 -12.50 -9.38 -26.76
CA ASP A 72 -12.60 -9.45 -28.21
C ASP A 72 -14.09 -9.38 -28.61
N GLN A 73 -14.58 -8.21 -29.04
CA GLN A 73 -15.72 -8.06 -29.95
C GLN A 73 -15.57 -6.84 -30.86
#